data_AF-E3HCC6-F1
#
_entry.id   AF-E3HCC6-F1
#
_cell.length_a   1.000
_cell.length_b   1.000
_cell.length_c   1.000
_cell.angle_alpha   90.00
_cell.angle_beta   90.00
_cell.angle_gamma   90.00
#
_symmetry.space_group_name_H-M   'P 1'
#
loop_
_entity.id
_entity.type
_entity.pdbx_description
1 polymer ?
#
loop_
_entity_poly.entity_id
_entity_poly.type
_entity_poly.pdbx_seq_one_letter_code
_entity_poly.pdbx_strand_id
1 'polypeptide(L)'
;MKAQGNPMIWPILIILFLAIGVHLMIYSSKRRKMLKKFAQKNNLKHIYQDNNDLEIQLNKKLAIKENGFLRTFMKIKDIIGDGEFFLFRGIELRDLNPYGNPETTHQNHIYISFDVPEEIDLFFIMDKNSKVINLYPKDKEIEKDEYLKKIKHIIQNQTNKKNITVSLGRGKALLNTNPLVTGKETEEDLKYLLACGRAIKNSLMNS
;
A
#
# COMPACT_ATOMS: atom_id res chain seq x y z
N MET A 1 -19.15 39.67 9.67
CA MET A 1 -19.57 39.02 10.93
C MET A 1 -18.35 38.36 11.57
N LYS A 2 -17.90 38.80 12.75
CA LYS A 2 -16.83 38.14 13.50
C LYS A 2 -17.46 36.98 14.26
N ALA A 3 -17.16 35.74 13.88
CA ALA A 3 -17.54 34.57 14.66
C ALA A 3 -16.77 34.60 15.99
N GLN A 4 -17.37 35.12 17.05
CA GLN A 4 -16.89 34.93 18.42
C GLN A 4 -17.23 33.50 18.83
N GLY A 5 -16.33 32.55 18.55
CA GLY A 5 -16.45 31.19 19.06
C GLY A 5 -16.46 31.21 20.59
N ASN A 6 -17.34 30.39 21.20
CA ASN A 6 -17.43 30.30 22.66
C ASN A 6 -16.05 29.89 23.24
N PRO A 7 -15.44 30.70 24.13
CA PRO A 7 -14.09 30.46 24.63
C PRO A 7 -13.94 29.12 25.39
N MET A 8 -15.03 28.50 25.85
CA MET A 8 -14.99 27.15 26.43
C MET A 8 -14.78 26.02 25.40
N ILE A 9 -15.05 26.25 24.12
CA ILE A 9 -14.90 25.21 23.09
C ILE A 9 -13.43 24.92 22.81
N TRP A 10 -12.56 25.94 22.91
CA TRP A 10 -11.14 25.81 22.58
C TRP A 10 -10.37 24.82 23.48
N PRO A 11 -10.49 24.87 24.83
CA PRO A 11 -9.85 23.86 25.69
C PRO A 11 -10.31 22.43 25.38
N ILE A 12 -11.60 22.22 25.10
CA ILE A 12 -12.15 20.90 24.76
C ILE A 12 -11.55 20.40 23.43
N LEU A 13 -11.50 21.25 22.41
CA LEU A 13 -10.89 20.92 21.12
C LEU A 13 -9.40 20.63 21.27
N ILE A 14 -8.65 21.42 22.05
CA ILE A 14 -7.22 21.19 22.30
C ILE A 14 -6.99 19.81 22.93
N ILE A 15 -7.75 19.46 23.97
CA ILE A 15 -7.63 18.13 24.61
C ILE A 15 -7.96 17.01 23.61
N LEU A 16 -9.00 17.19 22.79
CA LEU A 16 -9.37 16.22 21.77
C LEU A 16 -8.26 16.05 20.72
N PHE A 17 -7.68 17.14 20.22
CA PHE A 17 -6.57 17.10 19.26
C PHE A 17 -5.32 16.46 19.86
N LEU A 18 -5.00 16.75 21.13
CA LEU A 18 -3.90 16.10 21.84
C LEU A 18 -4.14 14.60 21.99
N ALA A 19 -5.35 14.19 22.39
CA ALA A 19 -5.70 12.78 22.51
C ALA A 19 -5.57 12.04 21.17
N ILE A 20 -6.05 12.64 20.08
CA ILE A 20 -5.90 12.09 18.72
C ILE A 20 -4.41 12.02 18.33
N GLY A 21 -3.63 13.07 18.59
CA GLY A 21 -2.19 13.12 18.29
C GLY A 21 -1.41 12.03 19.02
N VAL A 22 -1.67 11.84 20.32
CA VAL A 22 -1.08 10.78 21.14
C VAL A 22 -1.49 9.40 20.61
N HIS A 23 -2.78 9.22 20.29
CA HIS A 23 -3.28 7.98 19.71
C HIS A 23 -2.56 7.61 18.40
N LEU A 24 -2.41 8.57 17.49
CA LEU A 24 -1.70 8.40 16.21
C LEU A 24 -0.20 8.11 16.42
N MET A 25 0.44 8.73 17.41
CA MET A 25 1.84 8.44 17.75
C MET A 25 2.02 7.02 18.28
N ILE A 26 1.18 6.58 19.22
CA ILE A 26 1.20 5.20 19.75
C ILE A 26 1.00 4.22 18.59
N TYR A 27 0.04 4.52 17.72
CA TYR A 27 -0.27 3.69 16.57
C TYR A 27 0.91 3.56 15.60
N SER A 28 1.53 4.68 15.25
CA SER A 28 2.73 4.73 14.40
C SER A 28 3.91 3.96 15.02
N SER A 29 4.08 4.05 16.34
CA SER A 29 5.14 3.36 17.07
C SER A 29 4.93 1.84 17.10
N LYS A 30 3.68 1.37 17.27
CA LYS A 30 3.35 -0.06 17.22
C LYS A 30 3.72 -0.70 15.89
N ARG A 31 3.37 -0.08 14.77
CA ARG A 31 3.72 -0.59 13.42
C ARG A 31 5.23 -0.64 13.18
N ARG A 32 5.94 0.41 13.60
CA ARG A 32 7.42 0.43 13.54
C ARG A 32 8.04 -0.73 14.31
N LYS A 33 7.58 -0.94 15.56
CA LYS A 33 8.04 -2.06 16.39
C LYS A 33 7.74 -3.41 15.72
N MET A 34 6.57 -3.56 15.10
CA MET A 34 6.19 -4.77 14.36
C MET A 34 7.14 -5.03 13.18
N LEU A 35 7.37 -4.04 12.30
CA LEU A 35 8.29 -4.19 11.16
C LEU A 35 9.72 -4.50 11.62
N LYS A 36 10.21 -3.81 12.66
CA LYS A 36 11.54 -4.09 13.23
C LYS A 36 11.67 -5.52 13.77
N LYS A 37 10.67 -5.99 14.53
CA LYS A 37 10.64 -7.38 15.02
C LYS A 37 10.57 -8.38 13.88
N PHE A 38 9.73 -8.11 12.88
CA PHE A 38 9.60 -8.96 11.70
C PHE A 38 10.93 -9.05 10.93
N ALA A 39 11.63 -7.93 10.76
CA ALA A 39 12.95 -7.92 10.12
C ALA A 39 13.97 -8.76 10.87
N GLN A 40 14.06 -8.61 12.19
CA GLN A 40 14.96 -9.40 13.03
C GLN A 40 14.68 -10.90 12.93
N LYS A 41 13.40 -11.29 12.94
CA LYS A 41 12.98 -12.69 12.89
C LYS A 41 13.24 -13.36 11.54
N ASN A 42 13.32 -12.57 10.46
CA ASN A 42 13.50 -13.05 9.09
C ASN A 42 14.87 -12.68 8.49
N ASN A 43 15.82 -12.23 9.31
CA ASN A 43 17.15 -11.78 8.87
C ASN A 43 17.13 -10.70 7.76
N LEU A 44 16.18 -9.77 7.82
CA LEU A 44 16.06 -8.67 6.87
C LEU A 44 16.74 -7.41 7.40
N LYS A 45 17.31 -6.61 6.50
CA LYS A 45 17.90 -5.30 6.86
C LYS A 45 16.78 -4.30 7.09
N HIS A 46 16.81 -3.59 8.23
CA HIS A 46 15.85 -2.52 8.53
C HIS A 46 16.51 -1.14 8.40
N ILE A 47 15.89 -0.26 7.60
CA ILE A 47 16.30 1.11 7.33
C ILE A 47 15.15 2.03 7.77
N TYR A 48 15.44 3.00 8.64
CA TYR A 48 14.39 3.79 9.28
C TYR A 48 13.70 4.79 8.34
N GLN A 49 14.46 5.45 7.47
CA GLN A 49 13.94 6.43 6.50
C GLN A 49 14.49 6.10 5.12
N ASP A 50 13.65 6.31 4.11
CA ASP A 50 14.10 6.29 2.73
C ASP A 50 15.01 7.50 2.47
N ASN A 51 16.05 7.34 1.65
CA ASN A 51 16.81 8.47 1.11
C ASN A 51 16.08 9.13 -0.08
N ASN A 52 14.75 8.98 -0.13
CA ASN A 52 13.85 9.23 -1.25
C ASN A 52 14.04 8.33 -2.50
N ASP A 53 14.97 7.37 -2.47
CA ASP A 53 15.24 6.52 -3.64
C ASP A 53 14.03 5.64 -3.99
N LEU A 54 13.44 4.97 -3.00
CA LEU A 54 12.27 4.13 -3.22
C LEU A 54 11.04 4.96 -3.57
N GLU A 55 10.87 6.13 -2.95
CA GLU A 55 9.78 7.05 -3.25
C GLU A 55 9.82 7.55 -4.69
N ILE A 56 11.00 7.97 -5.16
CA ILE A 56 11.21 8.39 -6.55
C ILE A 56 10.94 7.23 -7.50
N GLN A 57 11.42 6.03 -7.20
CA GLN A 57 11.19 4.85 -8.04
C GLN A 57 9.69 4.52 -8.16
N LEU A 58 8.96 4.47 -7.05
CA LEU A 58 7.53 4.16 -7.06
C LEU A 58 6.74 5.23 -7.82
N ASN A 59 7.03 6.52 -7.61
CA ASN A 59 6.34 7.57 -8.34
C ASN A 59 6.70 7.57 -9.84
N LYS A 60 7.93 7.23 -10.21
CA LYS A 60 8.33 7.11 -11.62
C LYS A 60 7.60 5.97 -12.33
N LYS A 61 7.46 4.82 -11.67
CA LYS A 61 6.96 3.59 -12.29
C LYS A 61 5.45 3.37 -12.12
N LEU A 62 4.85 3.82 -11.02
CA LEU A 62 3.47 3.46 -10.63
C LEU A 62 2.53 4.65 -10.36
N ALA A 63 3.02 5.90 -10.46
CA ALA A 63 2.14 7.06 -10.33
C ALA A 63 1.20 7.19 -11.54
N ILE A 64 -0.01 7.66 -11.27
CA ILE A 64 -1.01 8.00 -12.26
C ILE A 64 -1.28 9.49 -12.12
N LYS A 65 -1.13 10.24 -13.20
CA LYS A 65 -1.32 11.70 -13.24
C LYS A 65 -2.07 12.06 -14.53
N GLU A 66 -3.28 11.55 -14.65
CA GLU A 66 -4.15 11.76 -15.79
C GLU A 66 -5.36 12.58 -15.37
N ASN A 67 -6.09 13.15 -16.32
CA ASN A 67 -7.27 13.97 -16.00
C ASN A 67 -8.29 13.14 -15.20
N GLY A 68 -8.53 13.55 -13.95
CA GLY A 68 -9.44 12.85 -13.04
C GLY A 68 -8.87 11.62 -12.34
N PHE A 69 -7.57 11.32 -12.52
CA PHE A 69 -6.88 10.23 -11.82
C PHE A 69 -5.56 10.72 -11.21
N LEU A 70 -5.45 10.60 -9.89
CA LEU A 70 -4.23 10.89 -9.15
C LEU A 70 -3.82 9.69 -8.31
N ARG A 71 -2.61 9.21 -8.54
CA ARG A 71 -1.93 8.25 -7.67
C ARG A 71 -0.49 8.65 -7.48
N THR A 72 -0.08 8.87 -6.23
CA THR A 72 1.33 9.16 -5.87
C THR A 72 1.66 8.55 -4.50
N PHE A 73 2.96 8.40 -4.23
CA PHE A 73 3.47 7.82 -2.99
C PHE A 73 4.34 8.83 -2.25
N MET A 74 4.23 8.87 -0.93
CA MET A 74 5.01 9.77 -0.10
C MET A 74 5.28 9.21 1.30
N LYS A 75 6.25 9.81 1.99
CA LYS A 75 6.58 9.53 3.41
C LYS A 75 6.95 8.06 3.64
N ILE A 76 7.75 7.51 2.73
CA ILE A 76 8.27 6.14 2.83
C ILE A 76 9.23 6.02 4.02
N LYS A 77 9.00 5.02 4.87
CA LYS A 77 9.79 4.80 6.09
C LYS A 77 9.67 3.38 6.62
N ASP A 78 10.49 3.07 7.61
CA ASP A 78 10.57 1.76 8.27
C ASP A 78 10.70 0.63 7.22
N ILE A 79 11.62 0.81 6.27
CA ILE A 79 11.87 -0.12 5.15
C ILE A 79 12.59 -1.34 5.71
N ILE A 80 12.13 -2.53 5.33
CA ILE A 80 12.79 -3.79 5.61
C ILE A 80 12.91 -4.58 4.31
N GLY A 81 14.07 -5.19 4.06
CA GLY A 81 14.28 -5.91 2.81
C GLY A 81 15.60 -6.63 2.73
N ASP A 82 15.73 -7.40 1.66
CA ASP A 82 16.90 -8.19 1.27
C ASP A 82 17.52 -7.71 -0.06
N GLY A 83 17.09 -6.54 -0.55
CA GLY A 83 17.51 -5.99 -1.84
C GLY A 83 16.61 -6.41 -3.00
N GLU A 84 15.94 -7.55 -2.86
CA GLU A 84 14.97 -8.04 -3.86
C GLU A 84 13.53 -7.65 -3.52
N PHE A 85 13.19 -7.67 -2.24
CA PHE A 85 11.90 -7.30 -1.72
C PHE A 85 12.04 -6.20 -0.68
N PHE A 86 11.15 -5.22 -0.75
CA PHE A 86 11.07 -4.13 0.22
C PHE A 86 9.67 -4.08 0.83
N LEU A 87 9.57 -4.40 2.11
CA LEU A 87 8.40 -4.14 2.93
C LEU A 87 8.58 -2.77 3.62
N PHE A 88 7.61 -1.88 3.55
CA PHE A 88 7.75 -0.53 4.10
C PHE A 88 6.41 0.10 4.44
N ARG A 89 6.45 1.18 5.22
CA ARG A 89 5.28 2.04 5.44
C ARG A 89 5.33 3.18 4.45
N GLY A 90 4.19 3.49 3.84
CA GLY A 90 4.05 4.63 2.95
C GLY A 90 2.66 5.24 3.04
N ILE A 91 2.53 6.46 2.54
CA ILE A 91 1.24 7.08 2.26
C ILE A 91 1.03 7.07 0.76
N GLU A 92 -0.05 6.46 0.32
CA GLU A 92 -0.55 6.57 -1.04
C GLU A 92 -1.64 7.63 -1.06
N LEU A 93 -1.43 8.62 -1.90
CA LEU A 93 -2.46 9.55 -2.32
C LEU A 93 -3.17 8.90 -3.50
N ARG A 94 -4.44 8.54 -3.36
CA ARG A 94 -5.22 7.91 -4.42
C ARG A 94 -6.57 8.57 -4.59
N ASP A 95 -6.79 9.05 -5.80
CA ASP A 95 -8.06 9.52 -6.32
C ASP A 95 -8.24 8.91 -7.71
N LEU A 96 -9.24 8.03 -7.85
CA LEU A 96 -9.50 7.34 -9.11
C LEU A 96 -10.90 7.68 -9.65
N ASN A 97 -11.44 8.83 -9.27
CA ASN A 97 -12.76 9.26 -9.67
C ASN A 97 -12.71 10.32 -10.78
N PRO A 98 -12.89 9.93 -12.06
CA PRO A 98 -12.80 10.87 -13.18
C PRO A 98 -13.93 11.91 -13.23
N TYR A 99 -15.05 11.64 -12.55
CA TYR A 99 -16.27 12.46 -12.62
C TYR A 99 -16.71 13.01 -11.25
N GLY A 100 -15.96 12.75 -10.19
CA GLY A 100 -16.26 13.21 -8.84
C GLY A 100 -15.51 14.46 -8.45
N ASN A 101 -15.94 15.09 -7.35
CA ASN A 101 -15.09 16.03 -6.66
C ASN A 101 -13.84 15.30 -6.17
N PRO A 102 -12.63 15.88 -6.32
CA PRO A 102 -11.42 15.23 -5.87
C PRO A 102 -11.48 14.89 -4.38
N GLU A 103 -11.57 13.62 -4.05
CA GLU A 103 -11.48 13.13 -2.68
C GLU A 103 -10.09 12.55 -2.51
N THR A 104 -9.09 13.43 -2.32
CA THR A 104 -7.72 13.01 -2.02
C THR A 104 -7.67 12.19 -0.74
N THR A 105 -7.81 10.87 -0.89
CA THR A 105 -7.76 9.95 0.23
C THR A 105 -6.29 9.59 0.48
N HIS A 106 -5.77 10.09 1.59
CA HIS A 106 -4.43 9.71 2.07
C HIS A 106 -4.53 8.37 2.77
N GLN A 107 -4.01 7.33 2.12
CA GLN A 107 -4.07 5.98 2.65
C GLN A 107 -2.70 5.56 3.18
N ASN A 108 -2.65 5.23 4.46
CA ASN A 108 -1.42 4.81 5.11
C ASN A 108 -1.39 3.28 5.24
N HIS A 109 -0.54 2.64 4.46
CA HIS A 109 -0.47 1.18 4.35
C HIS A 109 0.94 0.66 4.63
N ILE A 110 1.04 -0.65 4.86
CA ILE A 110 2.30 -1.39 4.72
C ILE A 110 2.28 -2.02 3.34
N TYR A 111 3.30 -1.72 2.56
CA TYR A 111 3.47 -2.23 1.21
C TYR A 111 4.59 -3.24 1.16
N ILE A 112 4.51 -4.17 0.19
CA ILE A 112 5.67 -4.86 -0.36
C ILE A 112 5.90 -4.40 -1.80
N SER A 113 7.15 -4.13 -2.15
CA SER A 113 7.58 -3.81 -3.51
C SER A 113 8.73 -4.69 -3.95
N PHE A 114 8.75 -5.02 -5.23
CA PHE A 114 9.77 -5.82 -5.91
C PHE A 114 9.71 -5.51 -7.41
N ASP A 115 10.71 -5.97 -8.15
CA ASP A 115 10.78 -5.75 -9.60
C ASP A 115 10.05 -6.87 -10.36
N VAL A 116 9.45 -6.50 -11.49
CA VAL A 116 8.66 -7.37 -12.39
C VAL A 116 8.97 -7.01 -13.85
N PRO A 117 8.50 -7.77 -14.85
CA PRO A 117 8.66 -7.39 -16.25
C PRO A 117 8.03 -6.02 -16.59
N GLU A 118 8.62 -5.28 -17.53
CA GLU A 118 8.22 -3.90 -17.83
C GLU A 118 6.90 -3.79 -18.60
N GLU A 119 6.54 -4.84 -19.35
CA GLU A 119 5.34 -4.93 -20.18
C GLU A 119 4.05 -5.12 -19.38
N ILE A 120 4.15 -5.45 -18.08
CA ILE A 120 2.97 -5.65 -17.24
C ILE A 120 2.45 -4.29 -16.79
N ASP A 121 1.17 -4.05 -17.07
CA ASP A 121 0.42 -2.91 -16.56
C ASP A 121 -0.95 -3.37 -16.02
N LEU A 122 -1.04 -3.51 -14.70
CA LEU A 122 -2.20 -3.99 -13.97
C LEU A 122 -2.31 -3.27 -12.63
N PHE A 123 -3.47 -2.68 -12.35
CA PHE A 123 -3.80 -2.17 -11.03
C PHE A 123 -5.20 -2.59 -10.63
N PHE A 124 -5.33 -3.43 -9.60
CA PHE A 124 -6.61 -3.99 -9.19
C PHE A 124 -6.67 -4.27 -7.69
N ILE A 125 -7.90 -4.43 -7.19
CA ILE A 125 -8.17 -4.99 -5.86
C ILE A 125 -8.69 -6.40 -6.06
N MET A 126 -8.22 -7.34 -5.25
CA MET A 126 -8.82 -8.64 -5.12
C MET A 126 -9.32 -8.83 -3.69
N ASP A 127 -10.58 -9.20 -3.54
CA ASP A 127 -11.15 -9.51 -2.23
C ASP A 127 -10.79 -10.95 -1.79
N LYS A 128 -11.10 -11.28 -0.53
CA LYS A 128 -10.90 -12.62 0.03
C LYS A 128 -11.67 -13.73 -0.71
N ASN A 129 -12.70 -13.38 -1.46
CA ASN A 129 -13.51 -14.29 -2.28
C ASN A 129 -12.98 -14.40 -3.71
N SER A 130 -11.82 -13.81 -4.00
CA SER A 130 -11.18 -13.77 -5.32
C SER A 130 -11.94 -12.98 -6.38
N LYS A 131 -12.86 -12.11 -5.96
CA LYS A 131 -13.47 -11.12 -6.86
C LYS A 131 -12.42 -10.05 -7.15
N VAL A 132 -12.19 -9.80 -8.43
CA VAL A 132 -11.26 -8.78 -8.90
C VAL A 132 -12.04 -7.52 -9.27
N ILE A 133 -11.51 -6.37 -8.90
CA ILE A 133 -12.02 -5.06 -9.29
C ILE A 133 -10.87 -4.31 -9.96
N ASN A 134 -11.02 -4.01 -11.25
CA ASN A 134 -10.05 -3.22 -11.98
C ASN A 134 -10.02 -1.77 -11.48
N LEU A 135 -8.85 -1.31 -11.06
CA LEU A 135 -8.63 0.08 -10.70
C LEU A 135 -8.09 0.87 -11.89
N TYR A 136 -7.12 0.34 -12.63
CA TYR A 136 -6.48 0.98 -13.78
C TYR A 136 -5.66 -0.04 -14.61
N PRO A 137 -5.50 0.16 -15.93
CA PRO A 137 -6.24 1.11 -16.77
C PRO A 137 -7.69 0.68 -16.97
N LYS A 138 -8.64 1.64 -17.07
CA LYS A 138 -10.09 1.38 -16.97
C LYS A 138 -10.69 0.69 -18.21
N ASP A 139 -10.09 0.93 -19.37
CA ASP A 139 -10.42 0.38 -20.67
C ASP A 139 -9.88 -1.04 -20.89
N LYS A 140 -8.96 -1.50 -20.03
CA LYS A 140 -8.40 -2.85 -20.14
C LYS A 140 -9.38 -3.92 -19.65
N GLU A 141 -9.65 -4.89 -20.52
CA GLU A 141 -10.37 -6.13 -20.18
C GLU A 141 -9.50 -7.06 -19.33
N ILE A 142 -9.28 -6.70 -18.06
CA ILE A 142 -8.32 -7.39 -17.20
C ILE A 142 -8.61 -8.88 -17.00
N GLU A 143 -9.87 -9.33 -17.14
CA GLU A 143 -10.24 -10.75 -16.99
C GLU A 143 -9.62 -11.65 -18.07
N LYS A 144 -9.23 -11.08 -19.21
CA LYS A 144 -8.51 -11.81 -20.28
C LYS A 144 -6.99 -11.80 -20.10
N ASP A 145 -6.45 -11.02 -19.15
CA ASP A 145 -5.01 -10.86 -18.94
C ASP A 145 -4.38 -12.12 -18.32
N GLU A 146 -3.39 -12.69 -19.01
CA GLU A 146 -2.70 -13.91 -18.57
C GLU A 146 -1.89 -13.71 -17.27
N TYR A 147 -1.32 -12.53 -17.06
CA TYR A 147 -0.64 -12.21 -15.81
C TYR A 147 -1.64 -12.13 -14.66
N LEU A 148 -2.83 -11.54 -14.88
CA LEU A 148 -3.89 -11.55 -13.87
C LEU A 148 -4.27 -12.98 -13.48
N LYS A 149 -4.46 -13.89 -14.45
CA LYS A 149 -4.79 -15.30 -14.16
C LYS A 149 -3.74 -15.97 -13.28
N LYS A 150 -2.45 -15.78 -13.60
CA LYS A 150 -1.33 -16.28 -12.78
C LYS A 150 -1.35 -15.71 -11.37
N ILE A 151 -1.47 -14.39 -11.23
CA ILE A 151 -1.49 -13.71 -9.93
C ILE A 151 -2.70 -14.13 -9.10
N LYS A 152 -3.88 -14.21 -9.72
CA LYS A 152 -5.12 -14.67 -9.08
C LYS A 152 -4.96 -16.08 -8.52
N HIS A 153 -4.40 -17.00 -9.31
CA HIS A 153 -4.13 -18.37 -8.86
C HIS A 153 -3.18 -18.41 -7.66
N ILE A 154 -2.09 -17.64 -7.70
CA ILE A 154 -1.11 -17.56 -6.61
C ILE A 154 -1.76 -17.08 -5.31
N ILE A 155 -2.53 -15.99 -5.38
CA ILE A 155 -3.16 -15.41 -4.20
C ILE A 155 -4.29 -16.34 -3.67
N GLN A 156 -5.01 -17.03 -4.56
CA GLN A 156 -6.04 -18.02 -4.21
C GLN A 156 -5.51 -19.23 -3.46
N ASN A 157 -4.25 -19.60 -3.70
CA ASN A 157 -3.60 -20.74 -3.04
C ASN A 157 -2.95 -20.38 -1.69
N GLN A 158 -3.01 -19.12 -1.27
CA GLN A 158 -2.52 -18.72 0.06
C GLN A 158 -3.51 -19.14 1.15
N THR A 159 -2.98 -19.67 2.26
CA THR A 159 -3.77 -20.19 3.38
C THR A 159 -4.58 -19.11 4.12
N ASN A 160 -4.11 -17.86 4.14
CA ASN A 160 -4.74 -16.75 4.83
C ASN A 160 -5.22 -15.68 3.85
N LYS A 161 -6.33 -15.95 3.13
CA LYS A 161 -6.86 -15.02 2.12
C LYS A 161 -7.24 -13.68 2.75
N LYS A 162 -6.64 -12.60 2.23
CA LYS A 162 -6.93 -11.22 2.61
C LYS A 162 -7.43 -10.45 1.39
N ASN A 163 -8.11 -9.33 1.64
CA ASN A 163 -8.29 -8.32 0.62
C ASN A 163 -6.92 -7.71 0.31
N ILE A 164 -6.53 -7.70 -0.95
CA ILE A 164 -5.21 -7.23 -1.40
C ILE A 164 -5.39 -6.27 -2.57
N THR A 165 -4.63 -5.18 -2.54
CA THR A 165 -4.45 -4.30 -3.69
C THR A 165 -3.14 -4.69 -4.35
N VAL A 166 -3.15 -4.86 -5.67
CA VAL A 166 -1.99 -5.25 -6.47
C VAL A 166 -1.80 -4.21 -7.57
N SER A 167 -0.60 -3.66 -7.66
CA SER A 167 -0.17 -2.79 -8.74
C SER A 167 1.11 -3.33 -9.36
N LEU A 168 1.12 -3.47 -10.67
CA LEU A 168 2.23 -3.91 -11.49
C LEU A 168 2.30 -2.93 -12.65
N GLY A 169 3.44 -2.29 -12.85
CA GLY A 169 3.56 -1.25 -13.85
C GLY A 169 5.00 -0.88 -14.08
N ARG A 170 5.39 -0.83 -15.36
CA ARG A 170 6.68 -0.29 -15.81
C ARG A 170 7.86 -0.92 -15.06
N GLY A 171 7.79 -2.21 -14.76
CA GLY A 171 8.86 -2.97 -14.12
C GLY A 171 8.86 -2.96 -12.60
N LYS A 172 7.83 -2.39 -11.95
CA LYS A 172 7.69 -2.38 -10.49
C LYS A 172 6.38 -3.01 -10.06
N ALA A 173 6.44 -3.77 -8.97
CA ALA A 173 5.29 -4.26 -8.24
C ALA A 173 5.12 -3.53 -6.92
N LEU A 174 3.85 -3.38 -6.51
CA LEU A 174 3.47 -2.84 -5.22
C LEU A 174 2.18 -3.52 -4.75
N LEU A 175 2.25 -4.20 -3.60
CA LEU A 175 1.11 -4.89 -3.00
C LEU A 175 0.87 -4.38 -1.59
N ASN A 176 -0.38 -4.27 -1.17
CA ASN A 176 -0.76 -4.03 0.22
C ASN A 176 -2.07 -4.76 0.57
N THR A 177 -2.21 -5.14 1.84
CA THR A 177 -3.50 -5.61 2.34
C THR A 177 -4.42 -4.42 2.61
N ASN A 178 -5.72 -4.63 2.44
CA ASN A 178 -6.75 -3.66 2.80
C ASN A 178 -7.43 -4.12 4.10
N PRO A 179 -6.86 -3.82 5.29
CA PRO A 179 -7.51 -4.17 6.54
C PRO A 179 -8.85 -3.43 6.67
N LEU A 180 -9.84 -4.03 7.33
CA LEU A 180 -11.16 -3.42 7.59
C LEU A 180 -11.05 -2.07 8.32
N VAL A 181 -9.96 -1.87 9.06
CA VAL A 181 -9.62 -0.59 9.67
C VAL A 181 -8.20 -0.24 9.23
N THR A 182 -8.05 0.86 8.50
CA THR A 182 -6.74 1.41 8.11
C THR A 182 -5.88 1.53 9.35
N GLY A 183 -4.69 0.94 9.30
CA GLY A 183 -3.88 0.88 10.48
C GLY A 183 -4.31 -0.22 11.47
N LYS A 184 -4.63 -1.41 11.01
CA LYS A 184 -4.67 -2.61 11.89
C LYS A 184 -3.86 -3.75 11.28
N GLU A 185 -2.81 -3.43 10.53
CA GLU A 185 -1.94 -4.45 9.98
C GLU A 185 -1.25 -5.24 11.10
N THR A 186 -1.14 -6.55 10.89
CA THR A 186 -0.61 -7.55 11.81
C THR A 186 0.63 -8.22 11.24
N GLU A 187 1.40 -8.95 12.06
CA GLU A 187 2.55 -9.74 11.57
C GLU A 187 2.12 -10.76 10.50
N GLU A 188 0.91 -11.29 10.59
CA GLU A 188 0.35 -12.20 9.58
C GLU A 188 0.10 -11.50 8.24
N ASP A 189 -0.26 -10.22 8.23
CA ASP A 189 -0.38 -9.45 7.00
C ASP A 189 0.98 -9.26 6.33
N LEU A 190 2.05 -9.05 7.11
CA LEU A 190 3.43 -8.96 6.60
C LEU A 190 3.89 -10.30 6.00
N LYS A 191 3.62 -11.42 6.69
CA LYS A 191 3.91 -12.76 6.18
C LYS A 191 3.17 -13.02 4.87
N TYR A 192 1.89 -12.68 4.84
CA TYR A 192 1.04 -12.83 3.67
C TYR A 192 1.57 -12.01 2.48
N LEU A 193 1.91 -10.73 2.70
CA LEU A 193 2.49 -9.88 1.66
C LEU A 193 3.81 -10.44 1.14
N LEU A 194 4.69 -10.91 2.03
CA LEU A 194 5.98 -11.49 1.63
C LEU A 194 5.80 -12.79 0.84
N ALA A 195 4.89 -13.67 1.27
CA ALA A 195 4.58 -14.92 0.58
C ALA A 195 3.99 -14.65 -0.81
N CYS A 196 3.00 -13.76 -0.92
CA CYS A 196 2.42 -13.34 -2.19
C CYS A 196 3.48 -12.71 -3.10
N GLY A 197 4.27 -11.76 -2.58
CA GLY A 197 5.30 -11.07 -3.37
C GLY A 197 6.33 -12.03 -3.95
N ARG A 198 6.84 -12.96 -3.14
CA ARG A 198 7.78 -14.00 -3.60
C ARG A 198 7.18 -14.90 -4.67
N ALA A 199 5.98 -15.42 -4.43
CA ALA A 199 5.32 -16.32 -5.37
C ALA A 199 5.00 -15.62 -6.70
N ILE A 200 4.53 -14.37 -6.65
CA ILE A 200 4.24 -13.55 -7.83
C ILE A 200 5.53 -13.26 -8.59
N LYS A 201 6.58 -12.73 -7.93
CA LYS A 201 7.87 -12.47 -8.60
C LYS A 201 8.41 -13.71 -9.30
N ASN A 202 8.46 -14.84 -8.59
CA ASN A 202 8.97 -16.10 -9.15
C ASN A 202 8.14 -16.59 -10.33
N SER A 203 6.82 -16.43 -10.29
CA SER A 203 5.96 -16.82 -11.41
C SER A 203 6.13 -15.91 -12.62
N LEU A 204 6.36 -14.61 -12.42
CA LEU A 204 6.45 -13.63 -13.50
C LEU A 204 7.83 -13.57 -14.14
N MET A 205 8.91 -13.81 -13.37
CA MET A 205 10.29 -13.72 -13.87
C MET A 205 10.81 -15.02 -14.52
N ASN A 206 10.14 -16.15 -14.30
CA ASN A 206 10.48 -17.45 -14.90
C ASN A 206 9.54 -17.85 -16.04
N SER A 207 8.72 -16.91 -16.54
CA SER A 207 7.82 -17.10 -17.70
C SER A 207 8.46 -16.52 -18.95
#